data_AF-A0A2Z2HQV9-F1
#
_entry.id   AF-A0A2Z2HQV9-F1
#
_cell.length_a   1.000
_cell.length_b   1.000
_cell.length_c   1.000
_cell.angle_alpha   90.00
_cell.angle_beta   90.00
_cell.angle_gamma   90.00
#
_symmetry.space_group_name_H-M   'P 1'
#
loop_
_entity.id
_entity.type
_entity.pdbx_description
1 polymer ?
#
loop_
_entity_poly.entity_id
_entity_poly.type
_entity_poly.pdbx_seq_one_letter_code
_entity_poly.pdbx_strand_id
1 'polypeptide(L)'
;MAASDTSKFKVAASGVIPFAFVIVLMLYIFGPGGDLLDFGIALPEITIEKVDFIDSEIQATVRNTGSIPVQVVVADVNDRIQPAAVEPDGYLERYETTLVRIPFEWNEAEPYRIGITIDDGTRFEKEIESAAFALEFTLDLAIFFAIIGTYVGIIPVMIGLLWLPFIKKISKQKYHFFLALTAGLLLFLAIDSIEESIEVSNENLANSFNGALLVSTVVVLSFLALYYVGNKIISKSDSLHFSKPVAIGLMISIGIGLHNFGEGLAIGAAVGIGSIAFSTFLIVGFALHNTTEGIAIAAPMSRGKLMIGKLAIMGLIAGSPAIFGAWIGGFAYSPFTSVVFLAIGAGAIFQVILVLLKWIQKENDGNLSTLSVVSGFAIGMLVMYFTSIFV
;
A
#
# COMPACT_ATOMS: atom_id res chain seq x y z
N MET A 1 46.03 28.12 -21.10
CA MET A 1 45.10 26.97 -21.06
C MET A 1 45.69 25.92 -20.10
N ALA A 2 45.46 26.04 -18.79
CA ALA A 2 45.93 25.07 -17.76
C ALA A 2 45.33 25.38 -16.37
N ALA A 3 44.01 25.61 -16.27
CA ALA A 3 43.36 25.96 -15.00
C ALA A 3 41.93 25.39 -14.85
N SER A 4 41.66 24.17 -15.34
CA SER A 4 40.31 23.56 -15.25
C SER A 4 40.22 22.26 -14.44
N ASP A 5 41.31 21.49 -14.30
CA ASP A 5 41.19 20.11 -13.81
C ASP A 5 41.40 19.98 -12.30
N THR A 6 42.22 20.84 -11.69
CA THR A 6 42.41 20.90 -10.23
C THR A 6 41.16 21.39 -9.49
N SER A 7 40.31 22.18 -10.13
CA SER A 7 39.03 22.65 -9.56
C SER A 7 37.99 21.52 -9.49
N LYS A 8 37.85 20.74 -10.58
CA LYS A 8 36.92 19.59 -10.60
C LYS A 8 37.33 18.49 -9.63
N PHE A 9 38.63 18.22 -9.50
CA PHE A 9 39.14 17.27 -8.52
C PHE A 9 38.89 17.73 -7.08
N LYS A 10 39.14 19.01 -6.75
CA LYS A 10 38.83 19.55 -5.41
C LYS A 10 37.34 19.51 -5.09
N VAL A 11 36.49 19.80 -6.07
CA VAL A 11 35.02 19.72 -5.91
C VAL A 11 34.56 18.27 -5.73
N ALA A 12 35.04 17.34 -6.55
CA ALA A 12 34.74 15.92 -6.41
C ALA A 12 35.25 15.37 -5.06
N ALA A 13 36.48 15.71 -4.68
CA ALA A 13 37.05 15.33 -3.39
C ALA A 13 36.23 15.91 -2.23
N SER A 14 35.80 17.18 -2.30
CA SER A 14 34.96 17.78 -1.27
C SER A 14 33.57 17.13 -1.14
N GLY A 15 33.09 16.49 -2.21
CA GLY A 15 31.88 15.67 -2.18
C GLY A 15 32.11 14.27 -1.63
N VAL A 16 33.21 13.60 -2.01
CA VAL A 16 33.49 12.21 -1.63
C VAL A 16 34.04 12.08 -0.20
N ILE A 17 34.84 13.03 0.26
CA ILE A 17 35.48 12.98 1.59
C ILE A 17 34.45 12.86 2.73
N PRO A 18 33.37 13.66 2.79
CA PRO A 18 32.35 13.50 3.82
C PRO A 18 31.70 12.10 3.82
N PHE A 19 31.40 11.52 2.65
CA PHE A 19 30.86 10.15 2.58
C PHE A 19 31.86 9.11 3.06
N ALA A 20 33.16 9.27 2.74
CA ALA A 20 34.19 8.40 3.26
C ALA A 20 34.27 8.45 4.79
N PHE A 21 34.18 9.65 5.39
CA PHE A 21 34.11 9.81 6.85
C PHE A 21 32.85 9.20 7.46
N VAL A 22 31.69 9.30 6.79
CA VAL A 22 30.46 8.62 7.23
C VAL A 22 30.64 7.11 7.20
N ILE A 23 31.23 6.54 6.14
CA ILE A 23 31.52 5.11 6.05
C ILE A 23 32.47 4.68 7.17
N VAL A 24 33.55 5.43 7.41
CA VAL A 24 34.50 5.15 8.50
C VAL A 24 33.81 5.23 9.87
N LEU A 25 32.97 6.23 10.08
CA LEU A 25 32.19 6.37 11.31
C LEU A 25 31.23 5.19 11.51
N MET A 26 30.54 4.76 10.45
CA MET A 26 29.66 3.58 10.48
C MET A 26 30.47 2.32 10.81
N LEU A 27 31.61 2.09 10.14
CA LEU A 27 32.48 0.94 10.42
C LEU A 27 33.03 0.95 11.84
N TYR A 28 33.32 2.13 12.40
CA TYR A 28 33.72 2.27 13.79
C TYR A 28 32.57 1.93 14.74
N ILE A 29 31.41 2.56 14.55
CA ILE A 29 30.22 2.38 15.41
C ILE A 29 29.72 0.93 15.40
N PHE A 30 29.64 0.29 14.23
CA PHE A 30 29.18 -1.09 14.09
C PHE A 30 30.30 -2.13 14.24
N GLY A 31 31.52 -1.70 14.55
CA GLY A 31 32.67 -2.56 14.80
C GLY A 31 33.27 -2.28 16.17
N PRO A 32 34.51 -1.76 16.25
CA PRO A 32 35.25 -1.62 17.51
C PRO A 32 34.63 -0.60 18.49
N GLY A 33 33.78 0.31 18.03
CA GLY A 33 33.03 1.24 18.85
C GLY A 33 31.67 0.72 19.32
N GLY A 34 31.26 -0.49 18.92
CA GLY A 34 29.96 -1.06 19.26
C GLY A 34 29.77 -1.28 20.75
N ASP A 35 30.84 -1.63 21.47
CA ASP A 35 30.82 -1.82 22.93
C ASP A 35 30.42 -0.54 23.70
N LEU A 36 30.65 0.64 23.11
CA LEU A 36 30.21 1.92 23.68
C LEU A 36 28.69 2.14 23.57
N LEU A 37 27.99 1.32 22.78
CA LEU A 37 26.55 1.38 22.57
C LEU A 37 25.79 0.26 23.30
N ASP A 38 26.49 -0.62 24.01
CA ASP A 38 25.91 -1.76 24.73
C ASP A 38 25.27 -1.32 26.07
N PHE A 39 24.28 -0.42 25.97
CA PHE A 39 23.53 0.09 27.10
C PHE A 39 22.32 -0.80 27.38
N GLY A 40 22.55 -1.92 28.06
CA GLY A 40 21.48 -2.75 28.61
C GLY A 40 21.62 -4.23 28.29
N ILE A 41 20.52 -4.95 28.47
CA ILE A 41 20.43 -6.37 28.15
C ILE A 41 19.53 -6.47 26.92
N ALA A 42 20.05 -7.07 25.85
CA ALA A 42 19.25 -7.39 24.68
C ALA A 42 18.11 -8.33 25.09
N LEU A 43 16.87 -7.93 24.80
CA LEU A 43 15.71 -8.77 25.01
C LEU A 43 15.55 -9.71 23.80
N PRO A 44 15.11 -10.95 24.01
CA PRO A 44 14.75 -11.81 22.91
C PRO A 44 13.50 -11.26 22.22
N GLU A 45 13.41 -11.47 20.91
CA GLU A 45 12.25 -11.08 20.14
C GLU A 45 12.06 -12.09 19.00
N ILE A 46 10.87 -12.67 18.93
CA ILE A 46 10.45 -13.48 17.79
C ILE A 46 9.17 -12.91 17.20
N THR A 47 8.94 -13.19 15.93
CA THR A 47 7.71 -12.82 15.23
C THR A 47 7.10 -14.07 14.60
N ILE A 48 5.80 -14.29 14.86
CA ILE A 48 5.00 -15.32 14.20
C ILE A 48 4.51 -14.71 12.88
N GLU A 49 5.24 -14.97 11.79
CA GLU A 49 5.02 -14.32 10.50
C GLU A 49 3.74 -14.81 9.83
N LYS A 50 3.51 -16.12 9.87
CA LYS A 50 2.41 -16.79 9.18
C LYS A 50 1.84 -17.91 10.03
N VAL A 51 0.52 -18.07 10.01
CA VAL A 51 -0.19 -19.20 10.61
C VAL A 51 -1.06 -19.83 9.52
N ASP A 52 -0.77 -21.07 9.17
CA ASP A 52 -1.56 -21.86 8.22
C ASP A 52 -2.34 -22.94 8.95
N PHE A 53 -3.61 -23.10 8.57
CA PHE A 53 -4.51 -24.11 9.11
C PHE A 53 -4.66 -25.23 8.07
N ILE A 54 -4.15 -26.42 8.38
CA ILE A 54 -4.03 -27.53 7.43
C ILE A 54 -4.47 -28.82 8.11
N ASP A 55 -5.54 -29.44 7.59
CA ASP A 55 -6.12 -30.67 8.14
C ASP A 55 -6.32 -30.57 9.66
N SER A 56 -5.70 -31.44 10.46
CA SER A 56 -5.75 -31.43 11.94
C SER A 56 -4.47 -30.82 12.56
N GLU A 57 -3.90 -29.80 11.90
CA GLU A 57 -2.65 -29.16 12.29
C GLU A 57 -2.68 -27.64 12.06
N ILE A 58 -2.07 -26.91 12.99
CA ILE A 58 -1.77 -25.49 12.86
C ILE A 58 -0.25 -25.33 12.65
N GLN A 59 0.15 -24.67 11.58
CA GLN A 59 1.55 -24.42 11.23
C GLN A 59 1.89 -22.95 11.43
N ALA A 60 2.80 -22.66 12.37
CA ALA A 60 3.28 -21.31 12.64
C ALA A 60 4.71 -21.13 12.12
N THR A 61 4.92 -20.17 11.21
CA THR A 61 6.25 -19.75 10.77
C THR A 61 6.80 -18.72 11.72
N VAL A 62 7.90 -19.04 12.41
CA VAL A 62 8.49 -18.20 13.46
C VAL A 62 9.86 -17.72 13.02
N ARG A 63 10.10 -16.40 13.09
CA ARG A 63 11.40 -15.77 12.82
C ARG A 63 11.98 -15.16 14.08
N ASN A 64 13.28 -15.33 14.32
CA ASN A 64 14.00 -14.53 15.32
C ASN A 64 14.28 -13.13 14.77
N THR A 65 13.66 -12.13 15.38
CA THR A 65 13.74 -10.73 14.94
C THR A 65 14.53 -9.86 15.91
N GLY A 66 14.90 -10.43 17.07
CA GLY A 66 15.74 -9.82 18.08
C GLY A 66 17.22 -9.77 17.69
N SER A 67 18.04 -9.26 18.60
CA SER A 67 19.50 -9.14 18.41
C SER A 67 20.30 -10.34 18.91
N ILE A 68 19.65 -11.26 19.64
CA ILE A 68 20.27 -12.44 20.26
C ILE A 68 19.64 -13.73 19.71
N PRO A 69 20.38 -14.85 19.70
CA PRO A 69 19.81 -16.14 19.36
C PRO A 69 18.79 -16.59 20.43
N VAL A 70 17.80 -17.36 20.00
CA VAL A 70 16.71 -17.86 20.86
C VAL A 70 16.43 -19.33 20.57
N GLN A 71 15.81 -20.03 21.51
CA GLN A 71 15.35 -21.40 21.29
C GLN A 71 13.84 -21.53 21.54
N VAL A 72 13.08 -22.00 20.55
CA VAL A 72 11.66 -22.33 20.69
C VAL A 72 11.51 -23.61 21.53
N VAL A 73 10.73 -23.55 22.60
CA VAL A 73 10.57 -24.67 23.56
C VAL A 73 9.13 -25.16 23.67
N VAL A 74 8.15 -24.25 23.68
CA VAL A 74 6.73 -24.62 23.85
C VAL A 74 5.87 -23.88 22.82
N ALA A 75 4.84 -24.56 22.33
CA ALA A 75 3.74 -23.94 21.60
C ALA A 75 2.42 -24.18 22.31
N ASP A 76 1.51 -23.23 22.23
CA ASP A 76 0.16 -23.32 22.78
C ASP A 76 -0.88 -22.76 21.81
N VAL A 77 -2.12 -23.25 21.95
CA VAL A 77 -3.28 -22.76 21.20
C VAL A 77 -4.35 -22.42 22.22
N ASN A 78 -4.77 -21.15 22.26
CA ASN A 78 -5.70 -20.62 23.25
C ASN A 78 -5.25 -20.93 24.70
N ASP A 79 -3.97 -20.66 24.99
CA ASP A 79 -3.31 -20.89 26.28
C ASP A 79 -3.22 -22.37 26.69
N ARG A 80 -3.54 -23.30 25.78
CA ARG A 80 -3.42 -24.75 25.99
C ARG A 80 -2.14 -25.24 25.32
N ILE A 81 -1.18 -25.65 26.14
CA ILE A 81 0.08 -26.23 25.66
C ILE A 81 -0.20 -27.47 24.81
N GLN A 82 0.41 -27.50 23.63
CA GLN A 82 0.33 -28.62 22.69
C GLN A 82 1.73 -29.19 22.42
N PRO A 83 1.84 -30.50 22.18
CA PRO A 83 3.09 -31.07 21.67
C PRO A 83 3.32 -30.55 20.25
N ALA A 84 4.37 -29.76 20.02
CA ALA A 84 4.69 -29.23 18.69
C ALA A 84 6.02 -29.79 18.17
N ALA A 85 6.09 -30.02 16.86
CA ALA A 85 7.35 -30.29 16.18
C ALA A 85 7.92 -28.97 15.64
N VAL A 86 9.24 -28.81 15.72
CA VAL A 86 9.93 -27.60 15.25
C VAL A 86 10.96 -28.02 14.20
N GLU A 87 10.84 -27.51 12.98
CA GLU A 87 11.63 -27.92 11.82
C GLU A 87 12.34 -26.71 11.15
N PRO A 88 13.65 -26.79 10.84
CA PRO A 88 14.54 -27.95 10.98
C PRO A 88 15.00 -28.22 12.42
N ASP A 89 15.11 -27.16 13.22
CA ASP A 89 15.37 -27.22 14.65
C ASP A 89 14.82 -25.97 15.35
N GLY A 90 14.82 -26.00 16.69
CA GLY A 90 14.25 -24.95 17.52
C GLY A 90 15.18 -23.80 17.83
N TYR A 91 16.47 -23.87 17.47
CA TYR A 91 17.44 -22.80 17.69
C TYR A 91 17.44 -21.85 16.50
N LEU A 92 17.33 -20.56 16.77
CA LEU A 92 17.25 -19.53 15.74
C LEU A 92 18.34 -18.49 15.97
N GLU A 93 19.30 -18.40 15.05
CA GLU A 93 20.12 -17.20 14.92
C GLU A 93 19.26 -16.02 14.44
N ARG A 94 19.84 -14.81 14.53
CA ARG A 94 19.14 -13.60 14.12
C ARG A 94 18.70 -13.68 12.66
N TYR A 95 17.42 -13.41 12.43
CA TYR A 95 16.70 -13.51 11.15
C TYR A 95 16.51 -14.91 10.59
N GLU A 96 16.89 -15.97 11.30
CA GLU A 96 16.53 -17.33 10.92
C GLU A 96 15.05 -17.60 11.18
N THR A 97 14.51 -18.57 10.44
CA THR A 97 13.10 -18.95 10.47
C THR A 97 12.98 -20.45 10.70
N THR A 98 12.00 -20.84 11.49
CA THR A 98 11.64 -22.24 11.74
C THR A 98 10.12 -22.42 11.60
N LEU A 99 9.70 -23.65 11.31
CA LEU A 99 8.29 -24.03 11.22
C LEU A 99 7.89 -24.78 12.48
N VAL A 100 6.90 -24.25 13.20
CA VAL A 100 6.32 -24.89 14.39
C VAL A 100 4.99 -25.53 13.99
N ARG A 101 4.97 -26.87 13.98
CA ARG A 101 3.83 -27.70 13.58
C ARG A 101 3.10 -28.18 14.83
N ILE A 102 1.86 -27.73 15.02
CA ILE A 102 1.06 -27.94 16.22
C ILE A 102 -0.14 -28.83 15.86
N PRO A 103 -0.16 -30.12 16.23
CA PRO A 103 -1.31 -30.99 16.04
C PRO A 103 -2.49 -30.46 16.84
N PHE A 104 -3.52 -30.00 16.15
CA PHE A 104 -4.68 -29.35 16.75
C PHE A 104 -5.88 -29.43 15.80
N GLU A 105 -7.00 -29.95 16.29
CA GLU A 105 -8.27 -29.92 15.54
C GLU A 105 -8.87 -28.51 15.64
N TRP A 106 -9.00 -27.83 14.51
CA TRP A 106 -9.52 -26.47 14.42
C TRP A 106 -10.81 -26.43 13.58
N ASN A 107 -11.59 -25.36 13.73
CA ASN A 107 -12.80 -25.12 12.97
C ASN A 107 -12.65 -23.84 12.14
N GLU A 108 -13.21 -23.85 10.93
CA GLU A 108 -13.27 -22.67 10.08
C GLU A 108 -14.05 -21.52 10.76
N ALA A 109 -13.60 -20.29 10.54
CA ALA A 109 -14.17 -19.06 11.08
C ALA A 109 -14.19 -18.97 12.63
N GLU A 110 -13.41 -19.81 13.32
CA GLU A 110 -13.15 -19.62 14.75
C GLU A 110 -11.87 -18.80 14.98
N PRO A 111 -11.86 -17.92 16.00
CA PRO A 111 -10.66 -17.21 16.40
C PRO A 111 -9.71 -18.12 17.21
N TYR A 112 -8.41 -17.95 16.99
CA TYR A 112 -7.36 -18.67 17.72
C TYR A 112 -6.24 -17.74 18.14
N ARG A 113 -5.67 -17.96 19.33
CA ARG A 113 -4.37 -17.37 19.74
C ARG A 113 -3.31 -18.44 19.72
N ILE A 114 -2.29 -18.23 18.89
CA ILE A 114 -1.15 -19.12 18.78
C ILE A 114 -0.01 -18.52 19.59
N GLY A 115 0.41 -19.23 20.64
CA GLY A 115 1.50 -18.83 21.52
C GLY A 115 2.77 -19.65 21.27
N ILE A 116 3.92 -18.98 21.28
CA ILE A 116 5.25 -19.57 21.18
C ILE A 116 6.07 -19.07 22.37
N THR A 117 6.59 -20.00 23.16
CA THR A 117 7.43 -19.70 24.32
C THR A 117 8.85 -20.17 24.05
N ILE A 118 9.81 -19.29 24.31
CA ILE A 118 11.25 -19.56 24.14
C ILE A 118 11.90 -20.06 25.45
N ASP A 119 13.18 -20.38 25.40
CA ASP A 119 13.95 -21.01 26.48
C ASP A 119 14.06 -20.19 27.77
N ASP A 120 13.96 -18.86 27.69
CA ASP A 120 13.94 -17.98 28.86
C ASP A 120 12.54 -17.86 29.51
N GLY A 121 11.52 -18.50 28.93
CA GLY A 121 10.13 -18.46 29.39
C GLY A 121 9.30 -17.28 28.86
N THR A 122 9.87 -16.41 28.03
CA THR A 122 9.13 -15.34 27.36
C THR A 122 8.17 -15.92 26.33
N ARG A 123 6.90 -15.52 26.38
CA ARG A 123 5.86 -15.96 25.45
C ARG A 123 5.49 -14.85 24.48
N PHE A 124 5.44 -15.20 23.20
CA PHE A 124 4.99 -14.37 22.11
C PHE A 124 3.72 -14.98 21.54
N GLU A 125 2.75 -14.17 21.17
CA GLU A 125 1.48 -14.66 20.65
C GLU A 125 1.04 -13.91 19.40
N LYS A 126 0.25 -14.61 18.57
CA LYS A 126 -0.46 -14.03 17.44
C LYS A 126 -1.91 -14.46 17.48
N GLU A 127 -2.79 -13.47 17.44
CA GLU A 127 -4.23 -13.69 17.31
C GLU A 127 -4.59 -13.84 15.83
N ILE A 128 -5.42 -14.83 15.55
CA ILE A 128 -6.05 -15.08 14.26
C ILE A 128 -7.54 -14.88 14.49
N GLU A 129 -8.11 -13.85 13.89
CA GLU A 129 -9.52 -13.49 14.08
C GLU A 129 -10.49 -14.55 13.51
N SER A 130 -10.07 -15.21 12.43
CA SER A 130 -10.87 -16.20 11.71
C SER A 130 -9.95 -17.21 11.04
N ALA A 131 -9.94 -18.45 11.53
CA ALA A 131 -9.21 -19.53 10.87
C ALA A 131 -9.82 -19.87 9.51
N ALA A 132 -8.96 -20.00 8.50
CA ALA A 132 -9.34 -20.39 7.15
C ALA A 132 -8.24 -21.25 6.55
N PHE A 133 -8.63 -22.14 5.64
CA PHE A 133 -7.67 -22.84 4.80
C PHE A 133 -6.90 -21.87 3.93
N ALA A 134 -5.61 -22.13 3.72
CA ALA A 134 -4.84 -21.41 2.74
C ALA A 134 -5.49 -21.53 1.35
N LEU A 135 -5.64 -20.42 0.65
CA LEU A 135 -6.22 -20.43 -0.69
C LEU A 135 -5.29 -21.16 -1.67
N GLU A 136 -5.77 -22.28 -2.19
CA GLU A 136 -5.13 -22.94 -3.32
C GLU A 136 -5.54 -22.28 -4.64
N PHE A 137 -4.58 -22.19 -5.55
CA PHE A 137 -4.87 -21.69 -6.89
C PHE A 137 -5.83 -22.64 -7.61
N THR A 138 -7.04 -22.16 -7.89
CA THR A 138 -7.99 -22.80 -8.80
C THR A 138 -8.46 -21.80 -9.84
N LEU A 139 -8.81 -22.28 -11.04
CA LEU A 139 -9.28 -21.41 -12.12
C LEU A 139 -10.58 -20.69 -11.71
N ASP A 140 -11.47 -21.35 -10.98
CA ASP A 140 -12.73 -20.78 -10.50
C ASP A 140 -12.48 -19.63 -9.52
N LEU A 141 -11.55 -19.80 -8.58
CA LEU A 141 -11.17 -18.74 -7.63
C LEU A 141 -10.45 -17.58 -8.32
N ALA A 142 -9.60 -17.86 -9.32
CA ALA A 142 -8.97 -16.81 -10.12
C ALA A 142 -10.01 -16.00 -10.90
N ILE A 143 -11.03 -16.66 -11.47
CA ILE A 143 -12.16 -15.99 -12.14
C ILE A 143 -12.97 -15.17 -11.12
N PHE A 144 -13.23 -15.71 -9.93
CA PHE A 144 -13.92 -15.00 -8.86
C PHE A 144 -13.20 -13.69 -8.51
N PHE A 145 -11.89 -13.72 -8.27
CA PHE A 145 -11.12 -12.50 -8.00
C PHE A 145 -11.13 -11.51 -9.17
N ALA A 146 -11.10 -11.99 -10.41
CA ALA A 146 -11.22 -11.13 -11.58
C ALA A 146 -12.59 -10.44 -11.69
N ILE A 147 -13.66 -11.16 -11.32
CA ILE A 147 -15.01 -10.61 -11.25
C ILE A 147 -15.07 -9.53 -10.17
N ILE A 148 -14.58 -9.82 -8.96
CA ILE A 148 -14.54 -8.83 -7.87
C ILE A 148 -13.73 -7.60 -8.25
N GLY A 149 -12.51 -7.77 -8.77
CA GLY A 149 -11.70 -6.65 -9.25
C GLY A 149 -12.36 -5.85 -10.37
N THR A 150 -13.20 -6.48 -11.20
CA THR A 150 -14.01 -5.78 -12.21
C THR A 150 -15.13 -4.95 -11.57
N TYR A 151 -15.82 -5.48 -10.56
CA TYR A 151 -16.88 -4.78 -9.82
C TYR A 151 -16.37 -3.64 -8.95
N VAL A 152 -15.14 -3.75 -8.45
CA VAL A 152 -14.52 -2.75 -7.58
C VAL A 152 -13.76 -1.70 -8.38
N GLY A 153 -12.93 -2.11 -9.35
CA GLY A 153 -12.08 -1.20 -10.12
C GLY A 153 -12.74 -0.72 -11.41
N ILE A 154 -12.98 -1.63 -12.35
CA ILE A 154 -13.34 -1.25 -13.74
C ILE A 154 -14.72 -0.60 -13.81
N ILE A 155 -15.76 -1.26 -13.30
CA ILE A 155 -17.15 -0.80 -13.45
C ILE A 155 -17.35 0.59 -12.79
N PRO A 156 -16.93 0.81 -11.53
CA PRO A 156 -17.11 2.11 -10.89
C PRO A 156 -16.37 3.24 -11.60
N VAL A 157 -15.09 3.04 -11.95
CA VAL A 157 -14.33 4.06 -12.69
C VAL A 157 -15.03 4.41 -14.01
N MET A 158 -15.53 3.41 -14.73
CA MET A 158 -16.29 3.62 -15.98
C MET A 158 -17.60 4.38 -15.73
N ILE A 159 -18.33 4.08 -14.64
CA ILE A 159 -19.51 4.84 -14.23
C ILE A 159 -19.13 6.30 -13.95
N GLY A 160 -18.02 6.54 -13.27
CA GLY A 160 -17.49 7.88 -13.04
C GLY A 160 -17.21 8.65 -14.34
N LEU A 161 -16.64 7.96 -15.34
CA LEU A 161 -16.39 8.55 -16.67
C LEU A 161 -17.69 8.97 -17.39
N LEU A 162 -18.84 8.35 -17.11
CA LEU A 162 -20.13 8.74 -17.69
C LEU A 162 -20.58 10.14 -17.28
N TRP A 163 -19.96 10.74 -16.25
CA TRP A 163 -20.23 12.13 -15.85
C TRP A 163 -19.62 13.16 -16.81
N LEU A 164 -18.79 12.74 -17.77
CA LEU A 164 -18.12 13.63 -18.72
C LEU A 164 -19.07 14.61 -19.46
N PRO A 165 -20.24 14.20 -20.01
CA PRO A 165 -21.15 15.12 -20.69
C PRO A 165 -21.72 16.19 -19.75
N PHE A 166 -21.91 15.84 -18.47
CA PHE A 166 -22.35 16.78 -17.44
C PHE A 166 -21.23 17.78 -17.12
N ILE A 167 -20.01 17.29 -16.87
CA ILE A 167 -18.81 18.10 -16.58
C ILE A 167 -18.53 19.12 -17.71
N LYS A 168 -18.81 18.76 -18.97
CA LYS A 168 -18.66 19.67 -20.12
C LYS A 168 -19.63 20.85 -20.13
N LYS A 169 -20.78 20.74 -19.46
CA LYS A 169 -21.88 21.73 -19.53
C LYS A 169 -21.96 22.66 -18.32
N ILE A 170 -21.30 22.31 -17.22
CA ILE A 170 -21.36 23.11 -15.98
C ILE A 170 -20.47 24.35 -16.04
N SER A 171 -20.79 25.34 -15.20
CA SER A 171 -19.99 26.56 -15.08
C SER A 171 -18.59 26.27 -14.53
N LYS A 172 -17.63 27.17 -14.79
CA LYS A 172 -16.24 27.07 -14.31
C LYS A 172 -16.17 26.86 -12.79
N GLN A 173 -16.98 27.59 -12.02
CA GLN A 173 -17.02 27.48 -10.56
C GLN A 173 -17.50 26.10 -10.10
N LYS A 174 -18.57 25.57 -10.72
CA LYS A 174 -19.08 24.22 -10.42
C LYS A 174 -18.07 23.15 -10.82
N TYR A 175 -17.40 23.32 -11.96
CA TYR A 175 -16.33 22.44 -12.40
C TYR A 175 -15.19 22.39 -11.36
N HIS A 176 -14.68 23.54 -10.92
CA HIS A 176 -13.65 23.59 -9.88
C HIS A 176 -14.10 23.01 -8.56
N PHE A 177 -15.37 23.21 -8.17
CA PHE A 177 -15.96 22.55 -7.01
C PHE A 177 -15.89 21.03 -7.11
N PHE A 178 -16.32 20.43 -8.22
CA PHE A 178 -16.29 18.97 -8.39
C PHE A 178 -14.87 18.40 -8.44
N LEU A 179 -13.92 19.10 -9.10
CA LEU A 179 -12.52 18.64 -9.09
C LEU A 179 -11.91 18.72 -7.70
N ALA A 180 -12.19 19.79 -6.95
CA ALA A 180 -11.71 19.93 -5.58
C ALA A 180 -12.38 18.93 -4.63
N LEU A 181 -13.67 18.61 -4.85
CA LEU A 181 -14.38 17.53 -4.18
C LEU A 181 -13.65 16.20 -4.40
N THR A 182 -13.33 15.85 -5.64
CA THR A 182 -12.56 14.62 -5.93
C THR A 182 -11.18 14.64 -5.28
N ALA A 183 -10.47 15.77 -5.28
CA ALA A 183 -9.19 15.88 -4.59
C ALA A 183 -9.31 15.72 -3.07
N GLY A 184 -10.41 16.18 -2.46
CA GLY A 184 -10.71 15.97 -1.04
C GLY A 184 -11.05 14.51 -0.73
N LEU A 185 -11.89 13.86 -1.54
CA LEU A 185 -12.18 12.42 -1.41
C LEU A 185 -10.88 11.59 -1.47
N LEU A 186 -10.04 11.87 -2.47
CA LEU A 186 -8.74 11.23 -2.65
C LEU A 186 -7.78 11.48 -1.48
N LEU A 187 -7.78 12.68 -0.87
CA LEU A 187 -6.91 12.94 0.27
C LEU A 187 -7.28 12.06 1.46
N PHE A 188 -8.57 11.90 1.72
CA PHE A 188 -9.02 10.99 2.77
C PHE A 188 -8.51 9.55 2.51
N LEU A 189 -8.68 9.06 1.28
CA LEU A 189 -8.22 7.72 0.89
C LEU A 189 -6.70 7.54 0.98
N ALA A 190 -5.93 8.59 0.69
CA ALA A 190 -4.48 8.54 0.85
C ALA A 190 -4.08 8.42 2.33
N ILE A 191 -4.83 9.03 3.24
CA ILE A 191 -4.61 8.93 4.69
C ILE A 191 -5.02 7.53 5.16
N ASP A 192 -6.20 7.07 4.75
CA ASP A 192 -6.74 5.73 5.04
C ASP A 192 -5.77 4.62 4.60
N SER A 193 -5.23 4.71 3.37
CA SER A 193 -4.22 3.78 2.87
C SER A 193 -2.90 3.82 3.65
N ILE A 194 -2.51 4.98 4.21
CA ILE A 194 -1.34 5.08 5.09
C ILE A 194 -1.64 4.40 6.41
N GLU A 195 -2.79 4.68 7.02
CA GLU A 195 -3.23 4.09 8.29
C GLU A 195 -3.28 2.57 8.19
N GLU A 196 -3.96 2.03 7.18
CA GLU A 196 -4.02 0.60 6.88
C GLU A 196 -2.62 0.00 6.71
N SER A 197 -1.72 0.66 5.96
CA SER A 197 -0.36 0.16 5.78
C SER A 197 0.46 0.13 7.08
N ILE A 198 0.18 1.04 8.02
CA ILE A 198 0.82 1.08 9.34
C ILE A 198 0.23 -0.02 10.23
N GLU A 199 -1.08 -0.21 10.19
CA GLU A 199 -1.79 -1.26 10.94
C GLU A 199 -1.30 -2.66 10.51
N VAL A 200 -1.35 -2.96 9.21
CA VAL A 200 -0.82 -4.22 8.66
C VAL A 200 0.65 -4.41 9.06
N SER A 201 1.45 -3.34 9.06
CA SER A 201 2.84 -3.43 9.50
C SER A 201 2.97 -3.75 10.99
N ASN A 202 2.18 -3.13 11.86
CA ASN A 202 2.27 -3.35 13.31
C ASN A 202 1.81 -4.75 13.71
N GLU A 203 0.80 -5.28 13.01
CA GLU A 203 0.24 -6.59 13.32
C GLU A 203 1.03 -7.75 12.71
N ASN A 204 1.65 -7.53 11.54
CA ASN A 204 2.18 -8.63 10.74
C ASN A 204 3.66 -8.52 10.38
N LEU A 205 4.31 -7.37 10.64
CA LEU A 205 5.75 -7.23 10.46
C LEU A 205 6.48 -7.12 11.79
N ALA A 206 7.69 -7.65 11.81
CA ALA A 206 8.58 -7.48 12.94
C ALA A 206 8.96 -6.01 13.14
N ASN A 207 9.11 -5.58 14.40
CA ASN A 207 9.54 -4.22 14.75
C ASN A 207 10.88 -3.83 14.09
N SER A 208 11.74 -4.80 13.81
CA SER A 208 13.01 -4.61 13.11
C SER A 208 12.88 -3.98 11.72
N PHE A 209 11.72 -4.12 11.06
CA PHE A 209 11.45 -3.50 9.75
C PHE A 209 11.11 -2.01 9.83
N ASN A 210 10.84 -1.50 11.03
CA ASN A 210 10.49 -0.09 11.26
C ASN A 210 9.34 0.37 10.35
N GLY A 211 8.18 -0.26 10.52
CA GLY A 211 7.00 -0.14 9.66
C GLY A 211 6.63 1.27 9.25
N ALA A 212 6.54 2.19 10.22
CA ALA A 212 6.19 3.58 9.96
C ALA A 212 7.20 4.28 9.03
N LEU A 213 8.50 4.02 9.19
CA LEU A 213 9.53 4.57 8.30
C LEU A 213 9.50 3.90 6.93
N LEU A 214 9.22 2.60 6.85
CA LEU A 214 9.03 1.90 5.58
C LEU A 214 7.88 2.52 4.79
N VAL A 215 6.69 2.62 5.39
CA VAL A 215 5.50 3.25 4.79
C VAL A 215 5.83 4.66 4.33
N SER A 216 6.36 5.50 5.21
CA SER A 216 6.69 6.90 4.89
C SER A 216 7.66 6.99 3.71
N THR A 217 8.68 6.14 3.68
CA THR A 217 9.68 6.11 2.61
C THR A 217 9.04 5.70 1.28
N VAL A 218 8.22 4.65 1.29
CA VAL A 218 7.56 4.14 0.07
C VAL A 218 6.55 5.15 -0.48
N VAL A 219 5.75 5.79 0.38
CA VAL A 219 4.82 6.87 -0.02
C VAL A 219 5.56 7.99 -0.72
N VAL A 220 6.65 8.50 -0.11
CA VAL A 220 7.44 9.61 -0.66
C VAL A 220 8.11 9.21 -1.97
N LEU A 221 8.73 8.04 -2.03
CA LEU A 221 9.40 7.57 -3.25
C LEU A 221 8.41 7.32 -4.39
N SER A 222 7.26 6.71 -4.11
CA SER A 222 6.17 6.50 -5.07
C SER A 222 5.67 7.83 -5.62
N PHE A 223 5.37 8.79 -4.73
CA PHE A 223 4.97 10.14 -5.11
C PHE A 223 6.01 10.81 -6.01
N LEU A 224 7.30 10.79 -5.63
CA LEU A 224 8.37 11.43 -6.39
C LEU A 224 8.58 10.77 -7.76
N ALA A 225 8.56 9.43 -7.81
CA ALA A 225 8.70 8.67 -9.04
C ALA A 225 7.57 8.99 -10.01
N LEU A 226 6.32 8.95 -9.54
CA LEU A 226 5.15 9.27 -10.37
C LEU A 226 5.11 10.74 -10.76
N TYR A 227 5.53 11.65 -9.87
CA TYR A 227 5.64 13.07 -10.19
C TYR A 227 6.66 13.31 -11.31
N TYR A 228 7.83 12.65 -11.24
CA TYR A 228 8.85 12.71 -12.28
C TYR A 228 8.35 12.13 -13.61
N VAL A 229 7.81 10.92 -13.59
CA VAL A 229 7.29 10.23 -14.79
C VAL A 229 6.14 11.02 -15.41
N GLY A 230 5.20 11.50 -14.58
CA GLY A 230 4.05 12.29 -15.01
C GLY A 230 4.45 13.59 -15.71
N ASN A 231 5.40 14.34 -15.14
CA ASN A 231 5.94 15.53 -15.80
C ASN A 231 6.61 15.20 -17.13
N LYS A 232 7.32 14.07 -17.23
CA LYS A 232 7.94 13.61 -18.46
C LYS A 232 6.90 13.27 -19.53
N ILE A 233 5.83 12.56 -19.16
CA ILE A 233 4.69 12.26 -20.06
C ILE A 233 4.06 13.54 -20.59
N ILE A 234 3.79 14.52 -19.72
CA ILE A 234 3.18 15.80 -20.10
C ILE A 234 4.12 16.61 -21.01
N SER A 235 5.42 16.66 -20.70
CA SER A 235 6.41 17.38 -21.51
C SER A 235 6.57 16.80 -22.93
N LYS A 236 6.38 15.48 -23.08
CA LYS A 236 6.48 14.77 -24.36
C LYS A 236 5.16 14.69 -25.12
N SER A 237 4.07 15.28 -24.62
CA SER A 237 2.74 15.15 -25.21
C SER A 237 2.71 15.49 -26.70
N ASP A 238 3.42 16.55 -27.08
CA ASP A 238 3.45 17.05 -28.46
C ASP A 238 4.17 16.07 -29.40
N SER A 239 5.26 15.45 -28.93
CA SER A 239 5.98 14.40 -29.67
C SER A 239 5.23 13.07 -29.74
N LEU A 240 4.34 12.79 -28.79
CA LEU A 240 3.51 11.59 -28.72
C LEU A 240 2.16 11.75 -29.42
N HIS A 241 1.93 12.88 -30.11
CA HIS A 241 0.65 13.23 -30.73
C HIS A 241 -0.56 13.16 -29.77
N PHE A 242 -0.34 13.43 -28.48
CA PHE A 242 -1.39 13.55 -27.48
C PHE A 242 -1.66 15.02 -27.16
N SER A 243 -2.93 15.37 -26.98
CA SER A 243 -3.27 16.67 -26.39
C SER A 243 -2.90 16.67 -24.91
N LYS A 244 -2.55 17.84 -24.36
CA LYS A 244 -2.23 17.98 -22.92
C LYS A 244 -3.32 17.41 -22.00
N PRO A 245 -4.63 17.62 -22.26
CA PRO A 245 -5.70 16.94 -21.52
C PRO A 245 -5.62 15.42 -21.50
N VAL A 246 -5.26 14.80 -22.63
CA VAL A 246 -5.11 13.34 -22.75
C VAL A 246 -3.90 12.86 -21.96
N ALA A 247 -2.78 13.58 -22.01
CA ALA A 247 -1.59 13.24 -21.24
C ALA A 247 -1.84 13.31 -19.72
N ILE A 248 -2.59 14.33 -19.27
CA ILE A 248 -2.98 14.48 -17.86
C ILE A 248 -3.97 13.38 -17.46
N GLY A 249 -5.00 13.12 -18.27
CA GLY A 249 -5.95 12.04 -18.01
C GLY A 249 -5.26 10.68 -17.90
N LEU A 250 -4.32 10.37 -18.81
CA LEU A 250 -3.53 9.13 -18.75
C LEU A 250 -2.72 9.03 -17.46
N MET A 251 -2.08 10.12 -17.04
CA MET A 251 -1.28 10.10 -15.83
C MET A 251 -2.15 9.95 -14.57
N ILE A 252 -3.32 10.59 -14.54
CA ILE A 252 -4.32 10.37 -13.47
C ILE A 252 -4.76 8.90 -13.46
N SER A 253 -5.05 8.30 -14.62
CA SER A 253 -5.42 6.89 -14.71
C SER A 253 -4.32 5.94 -14.24
N ILE A 254 -3.05 6.24 -14.49
CA ILE A 254 -1.93 5.43 -14.00
C ILE A 254 -1.81 5.53 -12.48
N GLY A 255 -1.90 6.73 -11.92
CA GLY A 255 -1.84 6.95 -10.47
C GLY A 255 -2.98 6.24 -9.73
N ILE A 256 -4.21 6.40 -10.24
CA ILE A 256 -5.38 5.65 -9.76
C ILE A 256 -5.15 4.15 -9.91
N GLY A 257 -4.70 3.67 -11.07
CA GLY A 257 -4.43 2.24 -11.25
C GLY A 257 -3.46 1.64 -10.22
N LEU A 258 -2.43 2.38 -9.81
CA LEU A 258 -1.54 1.92 -8.74
C LEU A 258 -2.21 1.89 -7.37
N HIS A 259 -3.17 2.77 -7.11
CA HIS A 259 -4.01 2.74 -5.91
C HIS A 259 -4.97 1.55 -5.91
N ASN A 260 -5.73 1.35 -6.98
CA ASN A 260 -6.69 0.24 -7.07
C ASN A 260 -5.99 -1.13 -7.08
N PHE A 261 -4.70 -1.19 -7.46
CA PHE A 261 -3.89 -2.38 -7.22
C PHE A 261 -3.79 -2.72 -5.72
N GLY A 262 -3.55 -1.72 -4.86
CA GLY A 262 -3.51 -1.89 -3.41
C GLY A 262 -4.86 -2.31 -2.84
N GLU A 263 -5.97 -1.71 -3.30
CA GLU A 263 -7.33 -2.13 -2.94
C GLU A 263 -7.62 -3.58 -3.30
N GLY A 264 -7.26 -3.97 -4.53
CA GLY A 264 -7.39 -5.35 -4.98
C GLY A 264 -6.63 -6.28 -4.06
N LEU A 265 -5.39 -5.92 -3.70
CA LEU A 265 -4.55 -6.71 -2.81
C LEU A 265 -5.19 -6.87 -1.41
N ALA A 266 -5.74 -5.81 -0.84
CA ALA A 266 -6.46 -5.87 0.43
C ALA A 266 -7.68 -6.79 0.35
N ILE A 267 -8.48 -6.71 -0.72
CA ILE A 267 -9.63 -7.60 -0.94
C ILE A 267 -9.17 -9.06 -1.07
N GLY A 268 -8.14 -9.32 -1.87
CA GLY A 268 -7.60 -10.67 -2.04
C GLY A 268 -7.14 -11.27 -0.71
N ALA A 269 -6.44 -10.47 0.10
CA ALA A 269 -5.99 -10.86 1.43
C ALA A 269 -7.16 -11.14 2.39
N ALA A 270 -8.15 -10.25 2.43
CA ALA A 270 -9.34 -10.36 3.27
C ALA A 270 -10.15 -11.62 2.97
N VAL A 271 -10.29 -11.96 1.68
CA VAL A 271 -10.93 -13.22 1.25
C VAL A 271 -10.06 -14.41 1.65
N GLY A 272 -8.73 -14.28 1.55
CA GLY A 272 -7.77 -15.33 1.93
C GLY A 272 -7.77 -15.70 3.41
N ILE A 273 -8.09 -14.76 4.29
CA ILE A 273 -8.26 -15.01 5.74
C ILE A 273 -9.69 -15.43 6.11
N GLY A 274 -10.57 -15.63 5.11
CA GLY A 274 -11.95 -16.10 5.33
C GLY A 274 -12.90 -15.07 5.96
N SER A 275 -12.50 -13.80 6.09
CA SER A 275 -13.34 -12.77 6.72
C SER A 275 -14.38 -12.22 5.73
N ILE A 276 -15.58 -12.79 5.75
CA ILE A 276 -16.68 -12.38 4.85
C ILE A 276 -17.11 -10.93 5.11
N ALA A 277 -17.22 -10.54 6.39
CA ALA A 277 -17.67 -9.21 6.76
C ALA A 277 -16.65 -8.15 6.30
N PHE A 278 -15.37 -8.36 6.59
CA PHE A 278 -14.28 -7.45 6.19
C PHE A 278 -14.16 -7.38 4.66
N SER A 279 -14.18 -8.51 3.98
CA SER A 279 -14.15 -8.55 2.50
C SER A 279 -15.31 -7.77 1.88
N THR A 280 -16.53 -7.92 2.43
CA THR A 280 -17.72 -7.22 1.93
C THR A 280 -17.62 -5.71 2.17
N PHE A 281 -17.16 -5.30 3.35
CA PHE A 281 -16.90 -3.91 3.70
C PHE A 281 -15.95 -3.26 2.68
N LEU A 282 -14.80 -3.90 2.42
CA LEU A 282 -13.81 -3.40 1.46
C LEU A 282 -14.38 -3.30 0.05
N ILE A 283 -15.05 -4.36 -0.44
CA ILE A 283 -15.62 -4.39 -1.80
C ILE A 283 -16.63 -3.25 -2.00
N VAL A 284 -17.54 -3.02 -1.05
CA VAL A 284 -18.56 -1.96 -1.16
C VAL A 284 -17.92 -0.58 -1.02
N GLY A 285 -17.07 -0.38 -0.01
CA GLY A 285 -16.39 0.89 0.24
C GLY A 285 -15.57 1.33 -0.97
N PHE A 286 -14.75 0.42 -1.51
CA PHE A 286 -13.89 0.71 -2.65
C PHE A 286 -14.68 0.95 -3.94
N ALA A 287 -15.72 0.14 -4.21
CA ALA A 287 -16.57 0.37 -5.38
C ALA A 287 -17.26 1.74 -5.35
N LEU A 288 -17.71 2.21 -4.18
CA LEU A 288 -18.34 3.52 -4.05
C LEU A 288 -17.37 4.65 -4.36
N HIS A 289 -16.16 4.63 -3.79
CA HIS A 289 -15.20 5.70 -4.02
C HIS A 289 -14.57 5.67 -5.43
N ASN A 290 -14.41 4.48 -6.03
CA ASN A 290 -13.85 4.32 -7.38
C ASN A 290 -14.75 4.95 -8.46
N THR A 291 -16.04 5.10 -8.15
CA THR A 291 -16.95 5.90 -8.98
C THR A 291 -16.51 7.37 -9.08
N THR A 292 -15.93 7.93 -8.03
CA THR A 292 -15.49 9.33 -8.00
C THR A 292 -14.15 9.54 -8.69
N GLU A 293 -13.33 8.50 -8.81
CA GLU A 293 -12.05 8.51 -9.52
C GLU A 293 -12.22 8.67 -11.04
N GLY A 294 -13.29 8.10 -11.60
CA GLY A 294 -13.66 8.33 -13.00
C GLY A 294 -13.92 9.82 -13.30
N ILE A 295 -14.39 10.60 -12.31
CA ILE A 295 -14.56 12.06 -12.44
C ILE A 295 -13.19 12.75 -12.54
N ALA A 296 -12.19 12.31 -11.77
CA ALA A 296 -10.81 12.84 -11.84
C ALA A 296 -10.21 12.67 -13.24
N ILE A 297 -10.45 11.53 -13.88
CA ILE A 297 -9.99 11.25 -15.26
C ILE A 297 -10.81 12.06 -16.29
N ALA A 298 -12.13 12.14 -16.11
CA ALA A 298 -13.02 12.88 -17.01
C ALA A 298 -12.75 14.39 -17.00
N ALA A 299 -12.32 14.93 -15.86
CA ALA A 299 -12.10 16.36 -15.65
C ALA A 299 -11.16 17.02 -16.68
N PRO A 300 -9.89 16.62 -16.86
CA PRO A 300 -9.04 17.21 -17.90
C PRO A 300 -9.58 16.90 -19.30
N MET A 301 -10.09 15.68 -19.52
CA MET A 301 -10.63 15.23 -20.81
C MET A 301 -11.83 16.06 -21.28
N SER A 302 -12.56 16.69 -20.36
CA SER A 302 -13.66 17.61 -20.67
C SER A 302 -13.22 18.85 -21.46
N ARG A 303 -11.94 19.26 -21.34
CA ARG A 303 -11.35 20.39 -22.07
C ARG A 303 -10.82 20.01 -23.45
N GLY A 304 -10.94 18.75 -23.86
CA GLY A 304 -10.54 18.25 -25.17
C GLY A 304 -11.73 17.80 -26.04
N LYS A 305 -11.40 17.39 -27.28
CA LYS A 305 -12.35 16.66 -28.14
C LYS A 305 -12.72 15.34 -27.45
N LEU A 306 -13.99 14.96 -27.54
CA LEU A 306 -14.46 13.70 -26.98
C LEU A 306 -13.82 12.52 -27.74
N MET A 307 -13.14 11.63 -27.02
CA MET A 307 -12.50 10.44 -27.58
C MET A 307 -12.89 9.23 -26.73
N ILE A 308 -14.08 8.66 -27.02
CA ILE A 308 -14.69 7.59 -26.22
C ILE A 308 -13.73 6.40 -26.04
N GLY A 309 -13.06 5.97 -27.11
CA GLY A 309 -12.09 4.88 -27.03
C GLY A 309 -10.91 5.17 -26.09
N LYS A 310 -10.41 6.42 -26.04
CA LYS A 310 -9.35 6.79 -25.11
C LYS A 310 -9.83 6.84 -23.65
N LEU A 311 -11.07 7.27 -23.42
CA LEU A 311 -11.67 7.26 -22.10
C LEU A 311 -11.86 5.84 -21.58
N ALA A 312 -12.34 4.92 -22.45
CA ALA A 312 -12.45 3.51 -22.09
C ALA A 312 -11.07 2.91 -21.74
N ILE A 313 -10.04 3.17 -22.54
CA ILE A 313 -8.68 2.71 -22.23
C ILE A 313 -8.18 3.28 -20.90
N MET A 314 -8.42 4.57 -20.63
CA MET A 314 -8.06 5.21 -19.36
C MET A 314 -8.79 4.59 -18.16
N GLY A 315 -10.09 4.27 -18.32
CA GLY A 315 -10.85 3.56 -17.29
C GLY A 315 -10.32 2.14 -17.05
N LEU A 316 -9.86 1.44 -18.08
CA LEU A 316 -9.22 0.12 -17.92
C LEU A 316 -7.86 0.24 -17.23
N ILE A 317 -7.04 1.23 -17.60
CA ILE A 317 -5.74 1.47 -16.94
C ILE A 317 -5.92 1.75 -15.45
N ALA A 318 -6.97 2.48 -15.08
CA ALA A 318 -7.30 2.78 -13.69
C ALA A 318 -7.92 1.58 -12.96
N GLY A 319 -8.89 0.87 -13.56
CA GLY A 319 -9.65 -0.16 -12.84
C GLY A 319 -9.08 -1.58 -12.91
N SER A 320 -8.43 -1.98 -14.01
CA SER A 320 -7.92 -3.35 -14.17
C SER A 320 -6.83 -3.76 -13.17
N PRO A 321 -5.96 -2.87 -12.67
CA PRO A 321 -5.01 -3.19 -11.61
C PRO A 321 -5.63 -3.83 -10.35
N ALA A 322 -6.89 -3.54 -10.01
CA ALA A 322 -7.59 -4.19 -8.90
C ALA A 322 -7.70 -5.71 -9.06
N ILE A 323 -7.80 -6.21 -10.29
CA ILE A 323 -7.83 -7.66 -10.57
C ILE A 323 -6.48 -8.29 -10.22
N PHE A 324 -5.38 -7.66 -10.64
CA PHE A 324 -4.04 -8.15 -10.37
C PHE A 324 -3.70 -8.06 -8.88
N GLY A 325 -4.14 -6.98 -8.23
CA GLY A 325 -4.10 -6.84 -6.78
C GLY A 325 -4.80 -8.02 -6.10
N ALA A 326 -6.05 -8.30 -6.45
CA ALA A 326 -6.85 -9.38 -5.85
C ALA A 326 -6.21 -10.76 -6.04
N TRP A 327 -5.62 -11.04 -7.21
CA TRP A 327 -4.88 -12.28 -7.41
C TRP A 327 -3.64 -12.37 -6.52
N ILE A 328 -2.84 -11.32 -6.42
CA ILE A 328 -1.62 -11.33 -5.60
C ILE A 328 -2.00 -11.40 -4.12
N GLY A 329 -2.99 -10.63 -3.69
CA GLY A 329 -3.51 -10.65 -2.32
C GLY A 329 -4.11 -12.00 -1.94
N GLY A 330 -4.77 -12.69 -2.86
CA GLY A 330 -5.40 -13.99 -2.59
C GLY A 330 -4.43 -15.18 -2.66
N PHE A 331 -3.52 -15.22 -3.64
CA PHE A 331 -2.69 -16.39 -3.91
C PHE A 331 -1.24 -16.28 -3.46
N ALA A 332 -0.75 -15.05 -3.24
CA ALA A 332 0.65 -14.78 -2.95
C ALA A 332 0.80 -13.69 -1.87
N TYR A 333 -0.10 -13.72 -0.88
CA TYR A 333 -0.11 -12.74 0.20
C TYR A 333 1.23 -12.74 0.96
N SER A 334 1.75 -11.54 1.19
CA SER A 334 2.92 -11.31 2.03
C SER A 334 2.72 -9.99 2.75
N PRO A 335 2.73 -9.94 4.09
CA PRO A 335 2.53 -8.70 4.83
C PRO A 335 3.44 -7.57 4.37
N PHE A 336 4.72 -7.88 4.11
CA PHE A 336 5.70 -6.89 3.64
C PHE A 336 5.29 -6.30 2.29
N THR A 337 4.90 -7.18 1.36
CA THR A 337 4.44 -6.79 0.03
C THR A 337 3.17 -5.94 0.11
N SER A 338 2.26 -6.28 1.03
CA SER A 338 1.03 -5.52 1.27
C SER A 338 1.30 -4.11 1.76
N VAL A 339 2.13 -3.96 2.80
CA VAL A 339 2.55 -2.66 3.32
C VAL A 339 3.17 -1.80 2.22
N VAL A 340 4.04 -2.38 1.39
CA VAL A 340 4.68 -1.67 0.28
C VAL A 340 3.65 -1.23 -0.77
N PHE A 341 2.74 -2.09 -1.21
CA PHE A 341 1.79 -1.73 -2.27
C PHE A 341 0.70 -0.75 -1.81
N LEU A 342 0.21 -0.86 -0.57
CA LEU A 342 -0.69 0.13 0.01
C LEU A 342 -0.01 1.51 0.09
N ALA A 343 1.24 1.55 0.57
CA ALA A 343 2.03 2.78 0.60
C ALA A 343 2.33 3.35 -0.80
N ILE A 344 2.57 2.49 -1.81
CA ILE A 344 2.68 2.92 -3.21
C ILE A 344 1.39 3.59 -3.67
N GLY A 345 0.24 2.98 -3.37
CA GLY A 345 -1.09 3.50 -3.67
C GLY A 345 -1.32 4.89 -3.06
N ALA A 346 -1.05 5.06 -1.77
CA ALA A 346 -1.14 6.36 -1.11
C ALA A 346 -0.25 7.43 -1.78
N GLY A 347 1.01 7.10 -2.07
CA GLY A 347 1.92 7.98 -2.81
C GLY A 347 1.42 8.36 -4.20
N ALA A 348 0.77 7.42 -4.90
CA ALA A 348 0.15 7.65 -6.20
C ALA A 348 -1.05 8.60 -6.10
N ILE A 349 -1.89 8.45 -5.07
CA ILE A 349 -3.01 9.37 -4.85
C ILE A 349 -2.53 10.79 -4.54
N PHE A 350 -1.53 10.96 -3.66
CA PHE A 350 -0.94 12.29 -3.41
C PHE A 350 -0.47 12.96 -4.70
N GLN A 351 0.12 12.17 -5.59
CA GLN A 351 0.56 12.65 -6.89
C GLN A 351 -0.64 13.10 -7.73
N VAL A 352 -1.72 12.31 -7.80
CA VAL A 352 -2.95 12.66 -8.53
C VAL A 352 -3.60 13.93 -7.98
N ILE A 353 -3.71 14.06 -6.65
CA ILE A 353 -4.24 15.26 -5.98
C ILE A 353 -3.44 16.50 -6.42
N LEU A 354 -2.11 16.43 -6.39
CA LEU A 354 -1.26 17.54 -6.79
C LEU A 354 -1.50 17.95 -8.25
N VAL A 355 -1.80 17.00 -9.13
CA VAL A 355 -2.12 17.28 -10.54
C VAL A 355 -3.46 17.96 -10.70
N LEU A 356 -4.48 17.50 -9.99
CA LEU A 356 -5.80 18.12 -9.98
C LEU A 356 -5.72 19.55 -9.44
N LEU A 357 -5.00 19.77 -8.34
CA LEU A 357 -4.82 21.10 -7.76
C LEU A 357 -4.04 22.03 -8.71
N LYS A 358 -2.94 21.56 -9.32
CA LYS A 358 -2.21 22.35 -10.34
C LYS A 358 -3.07 22.67 -11.56
N TRP A 359 -3.97 21.76 -11.95
CA TRP A 359 -4.91 21.99 -13.04
C TRP A 359 -5.92 23.08 -12.72
N ILE A 360 -6.56 23.00 -11.55
CA ILE A 360 -7.48 24.04 -11.04
C ILE A 360 -6.75 25.38 -10.94
N GLN A 361 -5.55 25.38 -10.34
CA GLN A 361 -4.74 26.58 -10.15
C GLN A 361 -4.45 27.27 -11.48
N LYS A 362 -4.08 26.49 -12.51
CA LYS A 362 -3.81 27.01 -13.85
C LYS A 362 -5.06 27.59 -14.52
N GLU A 363 -6.22 26.96 -14.33
CA GLU A 363 -7.48 27.49 -14.87
C GLU A 363 -7.97 28.74 -14.12
N ASN A 364 -7.52 28.97 -12.88
CA ASN A 364 -8.00 30.03 -12.00
C ASN A 364 -6.94 31.11 -11.70
N ASP A 365 -6.08 31.41 -12.67
CA ASP A 365 -5.06 32.46 -12.61
C ASP A 365 -4.16 32.40 -11.36
N GLY A 366 -3.88 31.19 -10.88
CA GLY A 366 -3.01 30.95 -9.72
C GLY A 366 -3.75 30.82 -8.38
N ASN A 367 -5.05 31.10 -8.31
CA ASN A 367 -5.81 31.17 -7.07
C ASN A 367 -6.51 29.83 -6.73
N LEU A 368 -6.15 29.21 -5.61
CA LEU A 368 -6.82 28.02 -5.07
C LEU A 368 -7.80 28.34 -3.92
N SER A 369 -7.78 29.55 -3.39
CA SER A 369 -8.57 29.96 -2.21
C SER A 369 -9.99 30.41 -2.55
N THR A 370 -10.56 29.95 -3.67
CA THR A 370 -11.95 30.28 -4.01
C THR A 370 -12.91 29.42 -3.20
N LEU A 371 -14.10 29.97 -2.92
CA LEU A 371 -15.14 29.26 -2.18
C LEU A 371 -15.43 27.89 -2.79
N SER A 372 -15.53 27.79 -4.12
CA SER A 372 -15.78 26.53 -4.82
C SER A 372 -14.70 25.47 -4.56
N VAL A 373 -13.43 25.86 -4.55
CA VAL A 373 -12.33 24.91 -4.33
C VAL A 373 -12.26 24.49 -2.87
N VAL A 374 -12.30 25.46 -1.94
CA VAL A 374 -12.23 25.17 -0.50
C VAL A 374 -13.43 24.35 -0.04
N SER A 375 -14.65 24.73 -0.44
CA SER A 375 -15.85 23.99 -0.05
C SER A 375 -15.93 22.63 -0.74
N GLY A 376 -15.51 22.51 -2.00
CA GLY A 376 -15.42 21.23 -2.69
C GLY A 376 -14.50 20.28 -1.94
N PHE A 377 -13.27 20.71 -1.67
CA PHE A 377 -12.27 19.91 -0.95
C PHE A 377 -12.75 19.48 0.44
N ALA A 378 -13.29 20.41 1.23
CA ALA A 378 -13.81 20.13 2.56
C ALA A 378 -15.02 19.17 2.53
N ILE A 379 -15.96 19.36 1.60
CA ILE A 379 -17.11 18.46 1.45
C ILE A 379 -16.63 17.08 0.98
N GLY A 380 -15.63 16.99 0.11
CA GLY A 380 -15.03 15.70 -0.27
C GLY A 380 -14.52 14.95 0.95
N MET A 381 -13.67 15.59 1.77
CA MET A 381 -13.19 14.99 3.02
C MET A 381 -14.35 14.56 3.95
N LEU A 382 -15.37 15.40 4.11
CA LEU A 382 -16.54 15.10 4.96
C LEU A 382 -17.35 13.92 4.43
N VAL A 383 -17.56 13.83 3.11
CA VAL A 383 -18.30 12.73 2.49
C VAL A 383 -17.59 11.41 2.81
N MET A 384 -16.28 11.31 2.60
CA MET A 384 -15.55 10.08 2.93
C MET A 384 -15.58 9.76 4.42
N TYR A 385 -15.38 10.77 5.28
CA TYR A 385 -15.46 10.58 6.72
C TYR A 385 -16.83 10.09 7.20
N PHE A 386 -17.92 10.59 6.62
CA PHE A 386 -19.25 10.06 6.94
C PHE A 386 -19.44 8.66 6.37
N THR A 387 -18.98 8.39 5.16
CA THR A 387 -19.03 7.03 4.57
C THR A 387 -18.29 6.02 5.43
N SER A 388 -17.12 6.36 5.99
CA SER A 388 -16.35 5.46 6.87
C SER A 388 -16.99 5.20 8.23
N ILE A 389 -18.07 5.90 8.58
CA ILE A 389 -18.86 5.63 9.81
C ILE A 389 -20.03 4.67 9.52
N PHE A 390 -20.54 4.67 8.28
CA PHE A 390 -21.79 3.98 7.92
C PHE A 390 -21.57 2.66 7.18
N VAL A 391 -20.45 2.54 6.47
CA VAL A 391 -19.92 1.26 6.02
C VAL A 391 -19.14 0.72 7.21
#